data_AF-A0A3A1Y966-F1
#
_entry.id   AF-A0A3A1Y966-F1
#
_cell.length_a   1.000
_cell.length_b   1.000
_cell.length_c   1.000
_cell.angle_alpha   90.00
_cell.angle_beta   90.00
_cell.angle_gamma   90.00
#
_symmetry.space_group_name_H-M   'P 1'
#
loop_
_entity.id
_entity.type
_entity.pdbx_description
1 polymer ?
#
loop_
_entity_poly.entity_id
_entity_poly.type
_entity_poly.pdbx_seq_one_letter_code
_entity_poly.pdbx_strand_id
1 'polypeptide(L)'
;MHILLNSTEYLSPRQRRLMNLRWAYWFVLFNLVILWILGAQYLLPLHFHSTVSLTYYIATLFSHFFLLAVISGVVPLLAVFFFYNGHYYRLFVGTYYTLLIMLLFLDQAVYNHYQEHLSAEKLWWLLVNNPRYQEFYIYFTFLPVLLLLELLFGVYVWRKVFHLHIRSRFTYIFMFIMLIFVAWSNILYIYAWHTGDFDLLIYRSVFPLMFYFQYSQWFSMIPVWHWLL
;
A
#
# COMPACT_ATOMS: atom_id res chain seq x y z
N MET A 1 6.46 -35.91 4.02
CA MET A 1 6.14 -34.47 4.05
C MET A 1 7.11 -33.63 4.91
N HIS A 2 8.21 -34.19 5.42
CA HIS A 2 9.19 -33.50 6.29
C HIS A 2 10.42 -32.91 5.56
N ILE A 3 10.60 -33.20 4.27
CA ILE A 3 11.84 -32.88 3.53
C ILE A 3 11.89 -31.42 3.04
N LEU A 4 10.75 -30.71 3.00
CA LEU A 4 10.68 -29.36 2.41
C LEU A 4 11.00 -28.21 3.37
N LEU A 5 11.09 -28.46 4.67
CA LEU A 5 11.43 -27.40 5.64
C LEU A 5 12.96 -27.21 5.78
N ASN A 6 13.77 -28.19 5.36
CA ASN A 6 15.24 -28.12 5.41
C ASN A 6 15.93 -28.08 4.03
N SER A 7 15.17 -28.02 2.94
CA SER A 7 15.73 -28.13 1.58
C SER A 7 16.45 -26.86 1.09
N THR A 8 16.37 -25.73 1.80
CA THR A 8 17.04 -24.50 1.37
C THR A 8 18.54 -24.47 1.67
N GLU A 9 19.03 -25.28 2.59
CA GLU A 9 20.48 -25.40 2.85
C GLU A 9 21.24 -25.87 1.60
N TYR A 10 20.66 -26.79 0.84
CA TYR A 10 21.24 -27.37 -0.38
C TYR A 10 21.05 -26.50 -1.64
N LEU A 11 20.27 -25.42 -1.56
CA LEU A 11 20.08 -24.52 -2.71
C LEU A 11 21.28 -23.59 -2.89
N SER A 12 21.64 -23.33 -4.14
CA SER A 12 22.64 -22.30 -4.44
C SER A 12 22.18 -20.92 -3.91
N PRO A 13 23.12 -20.01 -3.55
CA PRO A 13 22.77 -18.68 -3.06
C PRO A 13 21.82 -17.91 -4.00
N ARG A 14 21.98 -18.08 -5.32
CA ARG A 14 21.10 -17.48 -6.34
C ARG A 14 19.67 -18.05 -6.27
N GLN A 15 19.52 -19.37 -6.17
CA GLN A 15 18.21 -20.01 -6.08
C GLN A 15 17.46 -19.60 -4.80
N ARG A 16 18.16 -19.52 -3.65
CA ARG A 16 17.57 -19.03 -2.41
C ARG A 16 17.04 -17.61 -2.55
N ARG A 17 17.82 -16.70 -3.13
CA ARG A 17 17.39 -15.32 -3.38
C ARG A 17 16.16 -15.25 -4.27
N LEU A 18 16.13 -15.99 -5.37
CA LEU A 18 14.97 -16.05 -6.27
C LEU A 18 13.72 -16.60 -5.56
N MET A 19 13.89 -17.60 -4.68
CA MET A 19 12.78 -18.16 -3.91
C MET A 19 12.24 -17.14 -2.89
N ASN A 20 13.12 -16.39 -2.22
CA ASN A 20 12.74 -15.30 -1.31
C ASN A 20 12.06 -14.14 -2.03
N LEU A 21 12.52 -13.76 -3.23
CA LEU A 21 11.89 -12.73 -4.05
C LEU A 21 10.50 -13.17 -4.53
N ARG A 22 10.36 -14.43 -4.96
CA ARG A 22 9.06 -15.00 -5.33
C ARG A 22 8.10 -15.03 -4.16
N TRP A 23 8.57 -15.42 -2.98
CA TRP A 23 7.78 -15.35 -1.75
C TRP A 23 7.35 -13.92 -1.43
N ALA A 24 8.28 -12.97 -1.48
CA ALA A 24 8.01 -11.58 -1.15
C ALA A 24 6.99 -10.94 -2.10
N TYR A 25 7.06 -11.24 -3.41
CA TYR A 25 6.07 -10.79 -4.37
C TYR A 25 4.64 -11.15 -3.95
N TRP A 26 4.39 -12.42 -3.61
CA TRP A 26 3.06 -12.87 -3.17
C TRP A 26 2.69 -12.33 -1.79
N PHE A 27 3.67 -12.13 -0.92
CA PHE A 27 3.48 -11.51 0.39
C PHE A 27 3.06 -10.04 0.29
N VAL A 28 3.66 -9.27 -0.62
CA VAL A 28 3.26 -7.89 -0.93
C VAL A 28 1.85 -7.84 -1.50
N LEU A 29 1.49 -8.75 -2.41
CA LEU A 29 0.12 -8.82 -2.95
C LEU A 29 -0.94 -9.12 -1.89
N PHE A 30 -0.61 -9.96 -0.90
CA PHE A 30 -1.51 -10.19 0.23
C PHE A 30 -1.66 -8.92 1.08
N ASN A 31 -0.55 -8.27 1.40
CA ASN A 31 -0.56 -7.03 2.17
C ASN A 31 -1.34 -5.92 1.44
N LEU A 32 -1.30 -5.89 0.10
CA LEU A 32 -2.13 -5.00 -0.71
C LEU A 32 -3.63 -5.20 -0.47
N VAL A 33 -4.10 -6.43 -0.25
CA VAL A 33 -5.52 -6.68 0.09
C VAL A 33 -5.86 -6.06 1.44
N ILE A 34 -4.97 -6.17 2.43
CA ILE A 34 -5.17 -5.52 3.74
C ILE A 34 -5.20 -4.00 3.58
N LEU A 35 -4.29 -3.43 2.78
CA LEU A 35 -4.27 -2.00 2.47
C LEU A 35 -5.59 -1.54 1.83
N TRP A 36 -6.19 -2.31 0.94
CA TRP A 36 -7.51 -1.97 0.38
C TRP A 36 -8.64 -2.06 1.41
N ILE A 37 -8.61 -3.03 2.31
CA ILE A 37 -9.62 -3.15 3.37
C ILE A 37 -9.55 -1.95 4.32
N LEU A 38 -8.34 -1.55 4.73
CA LEU A 38 -8.14 -0.37 5.56
C LEU A 38 -8.44 0.92 4.78
N GLY A 39 -7.98 1.01 3.52
CA GLY A 39 -8.30 2.10 2.62
C GLY A 39 -9.80 2.30 2.42
N ALA A 40 -10.57 1.21 2.30
CA ALA A 40 -12.02 1.29 2.17
C ALA A 40 -12.69 1.90 3.41
N GLN A 41 -12.09 1.83 4.60
CA GLN A 41 -12.65 2.45 5.79
C GLN A 41 -12.57 4.00 5.75
N TYR A 42 -11.73 4.59 4.90
CA TYR A 42 -11.72 6.05 4.66
C TYR A 42 -12.99 6.52 3.92
N LEU A 43 -13.79 5.58 3.40
CA LEU A 43 -15.06 5.84 2.73
C LEU A 43 -16.20 6.15 3.73
N LEU A 44 -16.10 5.68 4.97
CA LEU A 44 -17.19 5.77 5.96
C LEU A 44 -17.65 7.22 6.27
N PRO A 45 -16.76 8.22 6.34
CA PRO A 45 -17.17 9.62 6.55
C PRO A 45 -17.65 10.35 5.30
N LEU A 46 -17.50 9.77 4.10
CA LEU A 46 -17.68 10.48 2.83
C LEU A 46 -19.07 10.27 2.23
N HIS A 47 -19.63 11.34 1.68
CA HIS A 47 -20.86 11.32 0.89
C HIS A 47 -20.54 11.57 -0.58
N PHE A 48 -20.99 10.67 -1.45
CA PHE A 48 -20.77 10.78 -2.90
C PHE A 48 -21.86 11.62 -3.56
N HIS A 49 -21.46 12.62 -4.32
CA HIS A 49 -22.37 13.55 -5.02
C HIS A 49 -22.81 13.02 -6.40
N SER A 50 -22.03 12.12 -7.00
CA SER A 50 -22.31 11.56 -8.33
C SER A 50 -21.72 10.16 -8.55
N THR A 51 -22.19 9.44 -9.57
CA THR A 51 -21.58 8.16 -9.99
C THR A 51 -20.13 8.34 -10.45
N VAL A 52 -19.78 9.49 -11.03
CA VAL A 52 -18.41 9.83 -11.42
C VAL A 52 -17.53 9.96 -10.17
N SER A 53 -18.00 10.63 -9.13
CA SER A 53 -17.26 10.74 -7.86
C SER A 53 -16.99 9.38 -7.20
N LEU A 54 -17.95 8.46 -7.27
CA LEU A 54 -17.77 7.10 -6.76
C LEU A 54 -16.72 6.34 -7.57
N THR A 55 -16.79 6.39 -8.91
CA THR A 55 -15.79 5.71 -9.76
C THR A 55 -14.39 6.32 -9.60
N TYR A 56 -14.30 7.64 -9.44
CA TYR A 56 -13.05 8.32 -9.13
C TYR A 56 -12.45 7.81 -7.82
N TYR A 57 -13.26 7.77 -6.75
CA TYR A 57 -12.81 7.28 -5.46
C TYR A 57 -12.36 5.82 -5.51
N ILE A 58 -13.16 4.93 -6.10
CA ILE A 58 -12.83 3.50 -6.20
C ILE A 58 -11.53 3.32 -6.97
N ALA A 59 -11.39 3.99 -8.12
CA ALA A 59 -10.15 3.90 -8.90
C ALA A 59 -8.94 4.42 -8.13
N THR A 60 -9.13 5.50 -7.37
CA THR A 60 -8.10 6.11 -6.53
C THR A 60 -7.72 5.20 -5.36
N LEU A 61 -8.68 4.55 -4.71
CA LEU A 61 -8.45 3.54 -3.66
C LEU A 61 -7.58 2.41 -4.18
N PHE A 62 -7.97 1.81 -5.31
CA PHE A 62 -7.24 0.68 -5.88
C PHE A 62 -5.85 1.11 -6.37
N SER A 63 -5.74 2.23 -7.09
CA SER A 63 -4.48 2.70 -7.66
C SER A 63 -3.49 3.17 -6.61
N HIS A 64 -3.92 3.96 -5.61
CA HIS A 64 -3.04 4.54 -4.60
C HIS A 64 -2.39 3.46 -3.74
N PHE A 65 -3.18 2.56 -3.17
CA PHE A 65 -2.64 1.48 -2.34
C PHE A 65 -1.85 0.46 -3.15
N PHE A 66 -2.18 0.26 -4.44
CA PHE A 66 -1.34 -0.52 -5.34
C PHE A 66 0.05 0.11 -5.52
N LEU A 67 0.12 1.42 -5.78
CA LEU A 67 1.40 2.14 -5.88
C LEU A 67 2.17 2.12 -4.55
N LEU A 68 1.51 2.30 -3.41
CA LEU A 68 2.12 2.14 -2.09
C LEU A 68 2.66 0.72 -1.87
N ALA A 69 1.96 -0.31 -2.33
CA ALA A 69 2.44 -1.70 -2.25
C ALA A 69 3.69 -1.91 -3.13
N VAL A 70 3.72 -1.31 -4.34
CA VAL A 70 4.90 -1.34 -5.22
C VAL A 70 6.09 -0.64 -4.57
N ILE A 71 5.89 0.57 -4.04
CA ILE A 71 6.94 1.36 -3.37
C ILE A 71 7.45 0.62 -2.12
N SER A 72 6.54 0.16 -1.25
CA SER A 72 6.92 -0.58 -0.05
C SER A 72 7.62 -1.92 -0.36
N GLY A 73 7.32 -2.53 -1.51
CA GLY A 73 7.94 -3.74 -2.02
C GLY A 73 9.43 -3.61 -2.38
N VAL A 74 9.96 -2.39 -2.50
CA VAL A 74 11.40 -2.15 -2.73
C VAL A 74 12.23 -2.62 -1.53
N VAL A 75 11.74 -2.42 -0.29
CA VAL A 75 12.47 -2.80 0.92
C VAL A 75 12.70 -4.33 1.00
N PRO A 76 11.69 -5.19 0.83
CA PRO A 76 11.89 -6.64 0.70
C PRO A 76 12.87 -7.01 -0.42
N LEU A 77 12.79 -6.35 -1.57
CA LEU A 77 13.69 -6.62 -2.70
C LEU A 77 15.16 -6.37 -2.35
N LEU A 78 15.45 -5.27 -1.65
CA LEU A 78 16.80 -4.94 -1.19
C LEU A 78 17.24 -5.84 -0.02
N ALA A 79 16.34 -6.16 0.91
CA ALA A 79 16.62 -6.98 2.08
C ALA A 79 17.16 -8.38 1.71
N VAL A 80 16.76 -8.94 0.56
CA VAL A 80 17.26 -10.25 0.08
C VAL A 80 18.80 -10.28 -0.08
N PHE A 81 19.46 -9.14 -0.31
CA PHE A 81 20.91 -9.09 -0.43
C PHE A 81 21.64 -9.10 0.92
N PHE A 82 20.97 -8.66 1.99
CA PHE A 82 21.55 -8.59 3.34
C PHE A 82 21.32 -9.87 4.14
N PHE A 83 20.18 -10.56 3.94
CA PHE A 83 19.83 -11.74 4.71
C PHE A 83 20.24 -13.05 4.00
N TYR A 84 21.21 -13.77 4.57
CA TYR A 84 21.59 -15.11 4.11
C TYR A 84 20.58 -16.19 4.51
N ASN A 85 19.99 -16.06 5.71
CA ASN A 85 19.01 -17.00 6.22
C ASN A 85 17.59 -16.54 5.85
N GLY A 86 16.85 -17.41 5.15
CA GLY A 86 15.48 -17.14 4.72
C GLY A 86 14.49 -16.95 5.87
N HIS A 87 14.74 -17.52 7.06
CA HIS A 87 13.88 -17.33 8.23
C HIS A 87 13.94 -15.89 8.74
N TYR A 88 15.15 -15.34 8.94
CA TYR A 88 15.33 -13.95 9.36
C TYR A 88 14.83 -12.96 8.30
N TYR A 89 15.04 -13.27 7.02
CA TYR A 89 14.47 -12.49 5.93
C TYR A 89 12.93 -12.37 6.03
N ARG A 90 12.23 -13.50 6.21
CA ARG A 90 10.76 -13.50 6.32
C ARG A 90 10.27 -12.82 7.58
N LEU A 91 10.96 -13.00 8.71
CA LEU A 91 10.65 -12.31 9.96
C LEU A 91 10.80 -10.79 9.81
N PHE A 92 11.89 -10.34 9.19
CA PHE A 92 12.13 -8.94 8.90
C PHE A 92 11.04 -8.34 8.01
N VAL A 93 10.72 -8.99 6.89
CA VAL A 93 9.68 -8.53 5.96
C VAL A 93 8.30 -8.52 6.62
N GLY A 94 7.95 -9.55 7.40
CA GLY A 94 6.68 -9.59 8.14
C GLY A 94 6.57 -8.48 9.17
N THR A 95 7.65 -8.22 9.92
CA THR A 95 7.70 -7.11 10.91
C THR A 95 7.57 -5.75 10.21
N TYR A 96 8.28 -5.57 9.10
CA TYR A 96 8.21 -4.35 8.29
C TYR A 96 6.78 -4.05 7.82
N TYR A 97 6.08 -5.02 7.24
CA TYR A 97 4.69 -4.84 6.81
C TYR A 97 3.72 -4.64 7.98
N THR A 98 3.94 -5.32 9.11
CA THR A 98 3.17 -5.08 10.34
C THR A 98 3.26 -3.62 10.77
N LEU A 99 4.46 -3.04 10.76
CA LEU A 99 4.67 -1.63 11.13
C LEU A 99 3.99 -0.67 10.14
N LEU A 100 4.05 -0.95 8.83
CA LEU A 100 3.36 -0.14 7.82
C LEU A 100 1.84 -0.19 7.97
N ILE A 101 1.27 -1.38 8.19
CA ILE A 101 -0.17 -1.55 8.43
C ILE A 101 -0.58 -0.84 9.73
N MET A 102 0.23 -0.95 10.78
CA MET A 102 -0.01 -0.24 12.03
C MET A 102 -0.01 1.28 11.83
N LEU A 103 0.95 1.81 11.05
CA LEU A 103 1.00 3.22 10.72
C LEU A 103 -0.27 3.68 10.00
N LEU A 104 -0.75 2.90 9.02
CA LEU A 104 -1.98 3.20 8.29
C LEU A 104 -3.23 3.14 9.19
N PHE A 105 -3.26 2.18 10.12
CA PHE A 105 -4.34 2.05 11.10
C PHE A 105 -4.38 3.23 12.08
N LEU A 106 -3.21 3.73 12.50
CA LEU A 106 -3.11 4.94 13.31
C LEU A 106 -3.51 6.20 12.53
N ASP A 107 -3.07 6.32 11.26
CA ASP A 107 -3.49 7.42 10.37
C ASP A 107 -5.00 7.47 10.25
N GLN A 108 -5.64 6.32 10.07
CA GLN A 108 -7.09 6.20 9.98
C GLN A 108 -7.80 6.67 11.26
N ALA A 109 -7.29 6.32 12.43
CA ALA A 109 -7.86 6.77 13.70
C ALA A 109 -7.80 8.30 13.84
N VAL A 110 -6.68 8.91 13.43
CA VAL A 110 -6.50 10.37 13.40
C VAL A 110 -7.41 11.02 12.36
N TYR A 111 -7.45 10.48 11.14
CA TYR A 111 -8.27 10.99 10.05
C TYR A 111 -9.75 10.97 10.40
N ASN A 112 -10.25 9.89 11.01
CA ASN A 112 -11.65 9.80 11.43
C ASN A 112 -12.04 10.86 12.47
N HIS A 113 -11.09 11.35 13.27
CA HIS A 113 -11.37 12.34 14.31
C HIS A 113 -11.12 13.79 13.85
N TYR A 114 -10.02 14.04 13.14
CA TYR A 114 -9.59 15.38 12.76
C TYR A 114 -9.81 15.71 11.28
N GLN A 115 -10.17 14.74 10.43
CA GLN A 115 -10.20 14.86 8.96
C GLN A 115 -8.85 15.30 8.36
N GLU A 116 -7.78 14.97 9.07
CA GLU A 116 -6.41 15.27 8.69
C GLU A 116 -5.54 14.04 8.92
N HIS A 117 -4.53 13.86 8.08
CA HIS A 117 -3.60 12.74 8.20
C HIS A 117 -2.64 12.88 9.38
N LEU A 118 -2.00 11.75 9.70
CA LEU A 118 -1.12 11.54 10.84
C LEU A 118 -0.04 12.62 10.92
N SER A 119 -0.06 13.35 12.03
CA SER A 119 1.09 14.09 12.54
C SER A 119 1.40 13.64 13.96
N ALA A 120 2.66 13.71 14.37
CA ALA A 120 3.07 13.28 15.72
C ALA A 120 2.29 14.03 16.81
N GLU A 121 2.02 15.31 16.58
CA GLU A 121 1.20 16.14 17.47
C GLU A 121 -0.26 15.64 17.54
N LYS A 122 -0.94 15.43 16.40
CA LYS A 122 -2.34 15.01 16.40
C LYS A 122 -2.53 13.62 16.98
N LEU A 123 -1.58 12.71 16.74
CA LEU A 123 -1.59 11.39 17.36
C LEU A 123 -1.51 11.51 18.88
N TRP A 124 -0.60 12.34 19.39
CA TRP A 124 -0.49 12.60 20.82
C TRP A 124 -1.78 13.20 21.40
N TRP A 125 -2.34 14.21 20.75
CA TRP A 125 -3.60 14.84 21.18
C TRP A 125 -4.77 13.84 21.18
N LEU A 126 -4.87 12.98 20.15
CA LEU A 126 -5.88 11.93 20.07
C LEU A 126 -5.78 10.98 21.26
N LEU A 127 -4.57 10.48 21.54
CA LEU A 127 -4.32 9.48 22.58
C LEU A 127 -4.55 10.03 23.99
N VAL A 128 -4.23 11.30 24.24
CA VAL A 128 -4.34 11.90 25.57
C VAL A 128 -5.76 12.38 25.87
N ASN A 129 -6.45 13.00 24.90
CA ASN A 129 -7.66 13.78 25.17
C ASN A 129 -8.97 13.11 24.76
N ASN A 130 -8.94 12.03 23.97
CA ASN A 130 -10.16 11.32 23.61
C ASN A 130 -10.37 10.09 24.50
N PRO A 131 -11.42 10.04 25.34
CA PRO A 131 -11.70 8.88 26.19
C PRO A 131 -11.95 7.59 25.41
N ARG A 132 -12.41 7.69 24.15
CA ARG A 132 -12.54 6.54 23.23
C ARG A 132 -11.20 5.91 22.82
N TYR A 133 -10.13 6.71 22.82
CA TYR A 133 -8.80 6.31 22.34
C TYR A 133 -7.73 6.32 23.45
N GLN A 134 -8.09 6.71 24.68
CA GLN A 134 -7.27 6.58 25.89
C GLN A 134 -6.94 5.11 26.20
N GLU A 135 -7.68 4.17 25.62
CA GLU A 135 -7.38 2.74 25.64
C GLU A 135 -6.24 2.39 24.67
N PHE A 136 -5.11 3.07 24.78
CA PHE A 136 -3.94 2.86 23.93
C PHE A 136 -3.48 1.38 23.93
N TYR A 137 -3.81 0.66 24.99
CA TYR A 137 -3.57 -0.77 25.15
C TYR A 137 -4.24 -1.63 24.06
N ILE A 138 -5.35 -1.17 23.45
CA ILE A 138 -5.99 -1.87 22.32
C ILE A 138 -5.05 -1.89 21.12
N TYR A 139 -4.42 -0.76 20.81
CA TYR A 139 -3.44 -0.65 19.73
C TYR A 139 -2.20 -1.53 20.00
N PHE A 140 -1.73 -1.54 21.25
CA PHE A 140 -0.59 -2.36 21.65
C PHE A 140 -0.91 -3.85 21.65
N THR A 141 -2.17 -4.22 21.91
CA THR A 141 -2.66 -5.61 21.84
C THR A 141 -2.89 -6.06 20.39
N PHE A 142 -3.34 -5.14 19.53
CA PHE A 142 -3.56 -5.43 18.11
C PHE A 142 -2.25 -5.71 17.36
N LEU A 143 -1.16 -4.99 17.70
CA LEU A 143 0.14 -5.14 17.06
C LEU A 143 0.71 -6.58 17.07
N PRO A 144 0.82 -7.29 18.20
CA PRO A 144 1.33 -8.67 18.23
C PRO A 144 0.38 -9.64 17.52
N VAL A 145 -0.93 -9.41 17.55
CA VAL A 145 -1.92 -10.21 16.82
C VAL A 145 -1.72 -10.04 15.32
N LEU A 146 -1.58 -8.80 14.85
CA LEU A 146 -1.30 -8.50 13.45
C LEU A 146 0.03 -9.13 13.00
N LEU A 147 1.10 -8.99 13.79
CA LEU A 147 2.39 -9.63 13.51
C LEU A 147 2.23 -11.15 13.39
N LEU A 148 1.49 -11.77 14.31
CA LEU A 148 1.25 -13.21 14.27
C LEU A 148 0.52 -13.62 12.98
N LEU A 149 -0.50 -12.87 12.56
CA LEU A 149 -1.23 -13.12 11.32
C LEU A 149 -0.30 -12.99 10.09
N GLU A 150 0.50 -11.93 10.02
CA GLU A 150 1.49 -11.72 8.95
C GLU A 150 2.50 -12.88 8.88
N LEU A 151 3.01 -13.34 10.03
CA LEU A 151 3.99 -14.42 10.08
C LEU A 151 3.36 -15.78 9.72
N LEU A 152 2.16 -16.08 10.22
CA LEU A 152 1.42 -17.31 9.88
C LEU A 152 1.13 -17.37 8.37
N PHE A 153 0.65 -16.26 7.82
CA PHE A 153 0.42 -16.14 6.39
C PHE A 153 1.73 -16.24 5.59
N GLY A 154 2.81 -15.61 6.07
CA GLY A 154 4.14 -15.71 5.49
C GLY A 154 4.63 -17.16 5.41
N VAL A 155 4.44 -17.95 6.47
CA VAL A 155 4.75 -19.40 6.47
C VAL A 155 3.86 -20.15 5.47
N TYR A 156 2.57 -19.82 5.40
CA TYR A 156 1.65 -20.42 4.43
C TYR A 156 2.11 -20.20 2.98
N VAL A 157 2.41 -18.95 2.61
CA VAL A 157 2.91 -18.60 1.26
C VAL A 157 4.22 -19.31 0.97
N TRP A 158 5.12 -19.41 1.96
CA TRP A 158 6.39 -20.12 1.79
C TRP A 158 6.19 -21.59 1.42
N ARG A 159 5.25 -22.28 2.08
CA ARG A 159 4.92 -23.68 1.76
C ARG A 159 4.38 -23.85 0.34
N LYS A 160 3.77 -22.80 -0.23
CA LYS A 160 3.18 -22.81 -1.58
C LYS A 160 4.04 -22.13 -2.64
N VAL A 161 5.22 -21.61 -2.28
CA VAL A 161 6.03 -20.75 -3.17
C VAL A 161 6.39 -21.42 -4.50
N PHE A 162 6.56 -22.74 -4.53
CA PHE A 162 6.86 -23.48 -5.76
C PHE A 162 5.68 -23.56 -6.74
N HIS A 163 4.44 -23.51 -6.24
CA HIS A 163 3.23 -23.51 -7.06
C HIS A 163 2.82 -22.10 -7.50
N LEU A 164 3.32 -21.08 -6.80
CA LEU A 164 2.96 -19.69 -7.01
C LEU A 164 3.93 -19.02 -8.00
N HIS A 165 3.61 -19.09 -9.29
CA HIS A 165 4.44 -18.50 -10.35
C HIS A 165 4.19 -17.00 -10.51
N ILE A 166 5.27 -16.19 -10.46
CA ILE A 166 5.20 -14.75 -10.76
C ILE A 166 4.63 -14.52 -12.16
N ARG A 167 5.10 -15.29 -13.15
CA ARG A 167 4.65 -15.21 -14.56
C ARG A 167 3.36 -16.00 -14.80
N SER A 168 2.37 -15.81 -13.95
CA SER A 168 1.05 -16.42 -14.12
C SER A 168 0.14 -15.51 -14.94
N ARG A 169 -0.87 -16.08 -15.62
CA ARG A 169 -1.91 -15.29 -16.30
C ARG A 169 -2.60 -14.32 -15.34
N PHE A 170 -2.83 -14.76 -14.10
CA PHE A 170 -3.38 -13.93 -13.03
C PHE A 170 -2.55 -12.66 -12.82
N THR A 171 -1.23 -12.78 -12.66
CA THR A 171 -0.34 -11.63 -12.48
C THR A 171 -0.46 -10.61 -13.61
N TYR A 172 -0.46 -11.06 -14.87
CA TYR A 172 -0.55 -10.15 -16.01
C TYR A 172 -1.89 -9.41 -16.06
N ILE A 173 -3.00 -10.14 -15.88
CA ILE A 173 -4.34 -9.55 -15.86
C ILE A 173 -4.48 -8.57 -14.69
N PHE A 174 -4.01 -8.96 -13.51
CA PHE A 174 -4.02 -8.13 -12.31
C PHE A 174 -3.25 -6.82 -12.52
N MET A 175 -2.01 -6.89 -12.99
CA MET A 175 -1.18 -5.70 -13.25
C MET A 175 -1.81 -4.78 -14.30
N PHE A 176 -2.42 -5.36 -15.35
CA PHE A 176 -3.12 -4.59 -16.37
C PHE A 176 -4.33 -3.84 -15.80
N ILE A 177 -5.15 -4.50 -14.99
CA ILE A 177 -6.30 -3.86 -14.32
C ILE A 177 -5.83 -2.74 -13.38
N MET A 178 -4.78 -2.98 -12.59
CA MET A 178 -4.23 -1.95 -11.71
C MET A 178 -3.71 -0.73 -12.48
N LEU A 179 -3.08 -0.96 -13.65
CA LEU A 179 -2.65 0.12 -14.53
C LEU A 179 -3.84 0.95 -15.07
N ILE A 180 -4.97 0.29 -15.38
CA ILE A 180 -6.20 0.99 -15.77
C ILE A 180 -6.69 1.87 -14.62
N PHE A 181 -6.71 1.38 -13.38
CA PHE A 181 -7.11 2.21 -12.23
C PHE A 181 -6.17 3.40 -12.01
N VAL A 182 -4.86 3.21 -12.16
CA VAL A 182 -3.87 4.30 -12.10
C VAL A 182 -4.14 5.33 -13.19
N ALA A 183 -4.35 4.92 -14.44
CA ALA A 183 -4.66 5.82 -15.53
C ALA A 183 -5.99 6.57 -15.29
N TRP A 184 -7.05 5.85 -14.91
CA TRP A 184 -8.38 6.42 -14.70
C TRP A 184 -8.40 7.46 -13.58
N SER A 185 -7.80 7.14 -12.43
CA SER A 185 -7.70 8.09 -11.30
C SER A 185 -6.91 9.34 -11.68
N ASN A 186 -5.80 9.23 -12.41
CA ASN A 186 -5.02 10.40 -12.83
C ASN A 186 -5.73 11.24 -13.90
N ILE A 187 -6.41 10.61 -14.87
CA ILE A 187 -7.18 11.32 -15.90
C ILE A 187 -8.31 12.14 -15.27
N LEU A 188 -9.08 11.54 -14.36
CA LEU A 188 -10.17 12.25 -13.68
C LEU A 188 -9.65 13.37 -12.77
N TYR A 189 -8.51 13.19 -12.13
CA TYR A 189 -7.86 14.27 -11.37
C TYR A 189 -7.47 15.45 -12.26
N ILE A 190 -6.82 15.19 -13.40
CA ILE A 190 -6.42 16.22 -14.37
C ILE A 190 -7.67 16.94 -14.91
N TYR A 191 -8.70 16.18 -15.28
CA TYR A 191 -9.99 16.74 -15.70
C TYR A 191 -10.57 17.69 -14.64
N ALA A 192 -10.71 17.21 -13.40
CA ALA A 192 -11.27 17.98 -12.29
C ALA A 192 -10.49 19.25 -12.00
N TRP A 193 -9.16 19.18 -12.09
CA TRP A 193 -8.28 20.33 -11.92
C TRP A 193 -8.51 21.38 -13.01
N HIS A 194 -8.65 20.98 -14.27
CA HIS A 194 -8.84 21.89 -15.39
C HIS A 194 -10.24 22.50 -15.44
N THR A 195 -11.27 21.76 -15.05
CA THR A 195 -12.66 22.24 -15.05
C THR A 195 -13.07 22.95 -13.76
N GLY A 196 -12.27 22.83 -12.69
CA GLY A 196 -12.64 23.34 -11.37
C GLY A 196 -13.75 22.52 -10.70
N ASP A 197 -13.83 21.23 -11.02
CA ASP A 197 -14.86 20.33 -10.47
C ASP A 197 -14.56 19.96 -9.01
N PHE A 198 -15.17 20.72 -8.09
CA PHE A 198 -15.00 20.51 -6.66
C PHE A 198 -15.52 19.15 -6.18
N ASP A 199 -16.53 18.58 -6.85
CA ASP A 199 -17.09 17.28 -6.47
C ASP A 199 -16.05 16.17 -6.58
N LEU A 200 -15.05 16.32 -7.45
CA LEU A 200 -13.93 15.39 -7.58
C LEU A 200 -12.73 15.82 -6.74
N LEU A 201 -12.44 17.13 -6.67
CA LEU A 201 -11.26 17.64 -5.96
C LEU A 201 -11.31 17.43 -4.45
N ILE A 202 -12.49 17.27 -3.84
CA ILE A 202 -12.62 16.97 -2.41
C ILE A 202 -11.93 15.65 -2.02
N TYR A 203 -11.79 14.70 -2.94
CA TYR A 203 -11.16 13.41 -2.62
C TYR A 203 -9.63 13.41 -2.74
N ARG A 204 -9.03 14.56 -3.11
CA ARG A 204 -7.58 14.68 -3.34
C ARG A 204 -6.72 14.55 -2.08
N SER A 205 -7.33 14.47 -0.91
CA SER A 205 -6.60 14.39 0.37
C SER A 205 -7.24 13.37 1.29
N VAL A 206 -7.87 12.35 0.71
CA VAL A 206 -8.55 11.31 1.50
C VAL A 206 -7.59 10.22 1.96
N PHE A 207 -6.59 9.88 1.14
CA PHE A 207 -5.62 8.86 1.51
C PHE A 207 -4.29 9.49 1.95
N PRO A 208 -3.59 8.87 2.92
CA PRO A 208 -2.30 9.37 3.37
C PRO A 208 -1.26 9.27 2.27
N LEU A 209 -0.30 10.19 2.29
CA LEU A 209 0.83 10.24 1.34
C LEU A 209 0.40 10.34 -0.13
N MET A 210 -0.77 10.92 -0.39
CA MET A 210 -1.19 11.21 -1.75
C MET A 210 -0.40 12.38 -2.33
N PHE A 211 0.21 12.11 -3.48
CA PHE A 211 0.83 13.12 -4.31
C PHE A 211 0.23 13.02 -5.70
N TYR A 212 -0.31 14.13 -6.19
CA TYR A 212 -0.85 14.19 -7.53
C TYR A 212 0.18 14.80 -8.48
N PHE A 213 0.19 14.32 -9.72
CA PHE A 213 0.93 14.97 -10.79
C PHE A 213 0.36 16.37 -11.03
N GLN A 214 1.05 17.40 -10.56
CA GLN A 214 0.71 18.79 -10.87
C GLN A 214 1.21 19.13 -12.27
N TYR A 215 0.28 19.33 -13.20
CA TYR A 215 0.56 19.66 -14.61
C TYR A 215 1.33 21.00 -14.78
N SER A 216 1.16 21.95 -13.86
CA SER A 216 1.61 23.33 -14.05
C SER A 216 3.12 23.57 -13.90
N GLN A 217 3.86 22.74 -13.15
CA GLN A 217 5.27 23.02 -12.85
C GLN A 217 6.26 22.56 -13.92
N TRP A 218 5.92 21.54 -14.72
CA TRP A 218 6.84 20.95 -15.69
C TRP A 218 6.79 21.61 -17.07
N PHE A 219 5.61 22.06 -17.51
CA PHE A 219 5.44 22.69 -18.82
C PHE A 219 5.60 24.22 -18.81
N SER A 220 5.53 24.87 -17.65
CA SER A 220 5.87 26.30 -17.51
C SER A 220 7.38 26.57 -17.60
N MET A 221 8.21 25.53 -17.49
CA MET A 221 9.66 25.61 -17.72
C MET A 221 10.06 25.34 -19.18
N ILE A 222 9.13 24.95 -20.04
CA ILE A 222 9.40 24.88 -21.48
C ILE A 222 9.21 26.30 -22.01
N PRO A 223 10.27 26.98 -22.49
CA PRO A 223 10.08 28.24 -23.18
C PRO A 223 9.22 27.93 -24.40
N VAL A 224 7.98 28.42 -24.40
CA VAL A 224 7.18 28.48 -25.61
C VAL A 224 7.88 29.51 -26.49
N TRP A 225 8.77 29.04 -27.35
CA TRP A 225 9.34 29.84 -28.42
C TRP A 225 8.18 30.25 -29.33
N HIS A 226 7.64 31.45 -29.11
CA HIS A 226 6.79 32.13 -30.07
C HIS A 226 7.63 32.52 -31.28
N TRP A 227 7.82 31.56 -32.18
CA TRP A 227 8.23 31.83 -33.55
C TRP A 227 7.30 31.05 -34.46
N LEU A 228 6.37 31.79 -35.08
CA LEU A 228 5.90 31.69 -36.47
C LEU A 228 4.56 32.47 -36.60
N LEU A 229 4.70 33.79 -36.71
CA LEU A 229 4.19 34.50 -37.89
C LEU A 229 5.32 34.53 -38.92
#